data_AF-A0A954YLS2-F1
#
_entry.id   AF-A0A954YLS2-F1
#
_cell.length_a   1.000
_cell.length_b   1.000
_cell.length_c   1.000
_cell.angle_alpha   90.00
_cell.angle_beta   90.00
_cell.angle_gamma   90.00
#
_symmetry.space_group_name_H-M   'P 1'
#
loop_
_entity.id
_entity.type
_entity.pdbx_description
1 polymer ?
#
loop_
_entity_poly.entity_id
_entity_poly.type
_entity_poly.pdbx_seq_one_letter_code
_entity_poly.pdbx_strand_id
1 'polypeptide(L)'
;MPLGNWFLPAKLLSRTVRRQGRGARSRRGNALLAAEALECRELLTLSFGTAAPQEGNVVAVPLNFQTTQAGLIAADLTIAYDTARLNLPSDNILAGAAASHWNVEASVNESAGVATIAFFPITNPDPLGTGNLELLVFQFEMAPGASGEAIIDIVSARLNEDAISPGPLQDSLITLEAGSVNATIARVPSPAEQFDQVDTLPAGDEWIDEWTPHWLEVWASTESDGNGINHVSVDVGYDADFFTPEIVENGDAFNGGFSHEIDTGLQRISLTATRTVSPQVGDGRHVLIARIFMQPVTTGPGVDVDPNSNTPINRYLFPWERIVQTDRLFIDSQTATLGVATEIGPRPTTQLWPVMFDLDDDGRIGFGDLSIFTGVFLQSTGEAAGAIKSDFDLSGRVGFGDLSLFTSNFLRTRGSSMMLDYPDDFPSAYGSASAAAPPPTSEPSSNFNQLSATDVLMQGLGDTDDDDESSYDF
;
A
#
# COMPACT_ATOMS: atom_id res chain seq x y z
N MET A 1 -3.22 -70.17 -55.21
CA MET A 1 -2.81 -71.47 -55.80
C MET A 1 -2.33 -71.23 -57.22
N PRO A 2 -1.29 -71.91 -57.75
CA PRO A 2 -0.48 -72.97 -57.15
C PRO A 2 1.03 -72.63 -57.05
N LEU A 3 1.75 -73.59 -56.49
CA LEU A 3 3.11 -73.58 -55.93
C LEU A 3 4.22 -73.64 -56.99
N GLY A 4 5.33 -72.95 -56.73
CA GLY A 4 6.59 -73.04 -57.47
C GLY A 4 7.66 -73.80 -56.67
N ASN A 5 8.20 -74.85 -57.28
CA ASN A 5 9.38 -75.60 -56.84
C ASN A 5 10.69 -74.90 -57.27
N TRP A 6 11.80 -75.46 -56.77
CA TRP A 6 13.18 -75.48 -57.32
C TRP A 6 14.23 -74.67 -56.55
N PHE A 7 14.99 -75.38 -55.71
CA PHE A 7 16.38 -75.07 -55.37
C PHE A 7 17.19 -76.35 -55.27
N LEU A 8 18.33 -76.39 -55.96
CA LEU A 8 19.57 -77.17 -55.75
C LEU A 8 20.58 -76.65 -56.81
N PRO A 9 21.93 -76.80 -56.68
CA PRO A 9 22.66 -77.59 -55.69
C PRO A 9 23.92 -76.93 -55.07
N ALA A 10 24.47 -77.68 -54.12
CA ALA A 10 25.75 -77.50 -53.44
C ALA A 10 27.01 -77.55 -54.34
N LYS A 11 28.12 -76.99 -53.84
CA LYS A 11 29.45 -77.63 -53.97
C LYS A 11 30.45 -77.15 -52.91
N LEU A 12 30.99 -78.13 -52.19
CA LEU A 12 32.16 -78.09 -51.31
C LEU A 12 33.41 -77.55 -52.04
N LEU A 13 34.35 -76.96 -51.29
CA LEU A 13 35.74 -77.43 -51.24
C LEU A 13 36.51 -76.87 -50.03
N SER A 14 37.19 -77.79 -49.36
CA SER A 14 38.06 -77.70 -48.19
C SER A 14 39.44 -77.07 -48.47
N ARG A 15 40.05 -76.39 -47.48
CA ARG A 15 41.42 -76.71 -47.02
C ARG A 15 41.84 -75.95 -45.74
N THR A 16 42.55 -76.72 -44.92
CA THR A 16 43.10 -76.52 -43.58
C THR A 16 44.26 -75.52 -43.48
N VAL A 17 44.34 -74.68 -42.44
CA VAL A 17 45.59 -74.37 -41.68
C VAL A 17 45.26 -74.05 -40.21
N ARG A 18 46.11 -74.59 -39.32
CA ARG A 18 46.09 -74.51 -37.85
C ARG A 18 46.61 -73.17 -37.28
N ARG A 19 46.08 -72.85 -36.10
CA ARG A 19 46.71 -72.32 -34.86
C ARG A 19 46.77 -70.80 -34.60
N GLN A 20 46.42 -70.53 -33.34
CA GLN A 20 46.71 -69.38 -32.45
C GLN A 20 45.73 -68.20 -32.43
N GLY A 21 45.19 -67.93 -31.23
CA GLY A 21 44.35 -66.78 -30.93
C GLY A 21 43.34 -67.01 -29.80
N ARG A 22 43.78 -67.54 -28.65
CA ARG A 22 42.98 -67.65 -27.42
C ARG A 22 42.94 -66.25 -26.77
N GLY A 23 41.75 -65.75 -26.47
CA GLY A 23 41.53 -64.74 -25.41
C GLY A 23 41.53 -63.26 -25.81
N ALA A 24 40.59 -62.80 -26.65
CA ALA A 24 40.34 -61.35 -26.80
C ALA A 24 38.91 -60.95 -27.24
N ARG A 25 37.94 -61.88 -27.30
CA ARG A 25 36.57 -61.57 -27.81
C ARG A 25 35.43 -61.65 -26.80
N SER A 26 35.68 -62.04 -25.54
CA SER A 26 34.63 -62.11 -24.51
C SER A 26 34.51 -60.83 -23.65
N ARG A 27 35.47 -59.91 -23.70
CA ARG A 27 35.40 -58.63 -22.94
C ARG A 27 34.71 -57.49 -23.69
N ARG A 28 34.61 -57.56 -25.03
CA ARG A 28 33.88 -56.53 -25.82
C ARG A 28 32.36 -56.71 -25.81
N GLY A 29 31.86 -57.95 -25.66
CA GLY A 29 30.42 -58.21 -25.52
C GLY A 29 29.87 -57.69 -24.20
N ASN A 30 30.62 -57.84 -23.09
CA ASN A 30 30.19 -57.34 -21.78
C ASN A 30 30.44 -55.83 -21.60
N ALA A 31 31.35 -55.23 -22.38
CA ALA A 31 31.54 -53.77 -22.38
C ALA A 31 30.53 -53.04 -23.26
N LEU A 32 30.03 -53.67 -24.34
CA LEU A 32 28.90 -53.11 -25.10
C LEU A 32 27.58 -53.26 -24.34
N LEU A 33 27.35 -54.40 -23.66
CA LEU A 33 26.17 -54.57 -22.80
C LEU A 33 26.23 -53.73 -21.50
N ALA A 34 27.42 -53.28 -21.08
CA ALA A 34 27.56 -52.32 -19.98
C ALA A 34 27.53 -50.85 -20.44
N ALA A 35 27.84 -50.58 -21.72
CA ALA A 35 27.74 -49.25 -22.32
C ALA A 35 26.30 -48.95 -22.80
N GLU A 36 25.57 -49.96 -23.29
CA GLU A 36 24.12 -49.86 -23.59
C GLU A 36 23.25 -49.91 -22.31
N ALA A 37 23.81 -50.32 -21.16
CA ALA A 37 23.16 -50.19 -19.85
C ALA A 37 23.37 -48.81 -19.19
N LEU A 38 24.04 -47.88 -19.89
CA LEU A 38 24.26 -46.51 -19.44
C LEU A 38 23.37 -45.48 -20.16
N GLU A 39 22.55 -45.90 -21.12
CA GLU A 39 21.64 -45.04 -21.88
C GLU A 39 20.18 -45.34 -21.49
N CYS A 40 19.42 -44.28 -21.19
CA CYS A 40 18.06 -44.25 -20.62
C CYS A 40 17.93 -44.47 -19.10
N ARG A 41 18.77 -43.83 -18.27
CA ARG A 41 18.19 -43.21 -17.05
C ARG A 41 17.33 -42.04 -17.53
N GLU A 42 16.05 -42.29 -17.80
CA GLU A 42 15.09 -41.22 -18.02
C GLU A 42 15.12 -40.30 -16.80
N LEU A 43 15.49 -39.04 -17.04
CA LEU A 43 15.73 -38.06 -16.00
C LEU A 43 14.40 -37.58 -15.47
N LEU A 44 14.13 -37.90 -14.21
CA LEU A 44 13.04 -37.27 -13.48
C LEU A 44 13.46 -35.83 -13.18
N THR A 45 12.64 -34.85 -13.55
CA THR A 45 12.99 -33.43 -13.37
C THR A 45 12.00 -32.76 -12.43
N LEU A 46 12.55 -32.01 -11.46
CA LEU A 46 11.82 -31.02 -10.69
C LEU A 46 12.21 -29.65 -11.22
N SER A 47 11.22 -28.84 -11.54
CA SER A 47 11.45 -27.50 -12.08
C SER A 47 10.32 -26.58 -11.65
N PHE A 48 10.66 -25.35 -11.27
CA PHE A 48 9.63 -24.32 -11.11
C PHE A 48 9.03 -23.97 -12.49
N GLY A 49 7.72 -23.74 -12.50
CA GLY A 49 7.03 -23.19 -13.67
C GLY A 49 7.05 -21.67 -13.66
N THR A 50 6.37 -21.09 -14.65
CA THR A 50 6.19 -19.64 -14.76
C THR A 50 5.43 -19.12 -13.55
N ALA A 51 5.97 -18.09 -12.91
CA ALA A 51 5.29 -17.42 -11.82
C ALA A 51 4.01 -16.73 -12.34
N ALA A 52 2.97 -16.75 -11.54
CA ALA A 52 1.70 -16.09 -11.84
C ALA A 52 1.39 -15.10 -10.71
N PRO A 53 1.21 -13.81 -11.01
CA PRO A 53 0.85 -12.85 -9.99
C PRO A 53 -0.57 -13.14 -9.46
N GLN A 54 -0.78 -12.92 -8.17
CA GLN A 54 -2.06 -13.05 -7.46
C GLN A 54 -2.37 -11.77 -6.66
N GLU A 55 -3.61 -11.65 -6.21
CA GLU A 55 -4.07 -10.50 -5.42
C GLU A 55 -3.23 -10.30 -4.15
N GLY A 56 -3.00 -9.04 -3.75
CA GLY A 56 -2.39 -8.71 -2.45
C GLY A 56 -0.87 -8.88 -2.39
N ASN A 57 -0.14 -8.43 -3.42
CA ASN A 57 1.33 -8.60 -3.53
C ASN A 57 1.80 -10.07 -3.48
N VAL A 58 0.96 -11.03 -3.86
CA VAL A 58 1.30 -12.46 -3.87
C VAL A 58 1.73 -12.91 -5.26
N VAL A 59 2.74 -13.78 -5.34
CA VAL A 59 3.18 -14.46 -6.56
C VAL A 59 3.11 -15.96 -6.36
N ALA A 60 2.29 -16.62 -7.16
CA ALA A 60 2.19 -18.07 -7.19
C ALA A 60 3.28 -18.66 -8.10
N VAL A 61 4.14 -19.52 -7.56
CA VAL A 61 5.20 -20.21 -8.29
C VAL A 61 4.91 -21.71 -8.24
N PRO A 62 4.46 -22.34 -9.33
CA PRO A 62 4.21 -23.77 -9.36
C PRO A 62 5.53 -24.55 -9.38
N LEU A 63 5.60 -25.65 -8.65
CA LEU A 63 6.68 -26.64 -8.77
C LEU A 63 6.16 -27.84 -9.54
N ASN A 64 6.81 -28.10 -10.67
CA ASN A 64 6.44 -29.16 -11.58
C ASN A 64 7.35 -30.38 -11.41
N PHE A 65 6.75 -31.54 -11.59
CA PHE A 65 7.41 -32.83 -11.60
C PHE A 65 7.15 -33.51 -12.92
N GLN A 66 8.23 -33.87 -13.60
CA GLN A 66 8.16 -34.59 -14.86
C GLN A 66 8.73 -35.99 -14.71
N THR A 67 7.88 -37.00 -14.92
CA THR A 67 8.29 -38.42 -14.95
C THR A 67 7.69 -39.17 -16.14
N THR A 68 8.44 -40.15 -16.63
CA THR A 68 8.02 -41.15 -17.63
C THR A 68 7.81 -42.55 -17.01
N GLN A 69 8.11 -42.73 -15.72
CA GLN A 69 8.08 -44.02 -15.02
C GLN A 69 7.11 -44.04 -13.82
N ALA A 70 7.26 -45.02 -12.92
CA ALA A 70 6.43 -45.16 -11.71
C ALA A 70 6.24 -43.80 -11.01
N GLY A 71 5.01 -43.55 -10.61
CA GLY A 71 4.59 -42.27 -10.06
C GLY A 71 5.30 -41.88 -8.78
N LEU A 72 5.18 -40.60 -8.44
CA LEU A 72 5.60 -40.12 -7.12
C LEU A 72 4.67 -40.71 -6.06
N ILE A 73 5.24 -41.24 -4.98
CA ILE A 73 4.54 -41.81 -3.81
C ILE A 73 4.77 -40.93 -2.58
N ALA A 74 5.97 -40.34 -2.45
CA ALA A 74 6.28 -39.34 -1.43
C ALA A 74 7.46 -38.47 -1.87
N ALA A 75 7.54 -37.25 -1.37
CA ALA A 75 8.69 -36.37 -1.56
C ALA A 75 9.04 -35.63 -0.27
N ASP A 76 10.33 -35.57 0.06
CA ASP A 76 10.88 -34.58 0.97
C ASP A 76 11.65 -33.55 0.12
N LEU A 77 11.38 -32.27 0.33
CA LEU A 77 11.98 -31.17 -0.43
C LEU A 77 12.56 -30.13 0.53
N THR A 78 13.66 -29.51 0.13
CA THR A 78 14.15 -28.28 0.74
C THR A 78 14.32 -27.25 -0.36
N ILE A 79 13.67 -26.10 -0.21
CA ILE A 79 13.86 -24.95 -1.10
C ILE A 79 14.52 -23.81 -0.34
N ALA A 80 15.25 -22.97 -1.07
CA ALA A 80 15.75 -21.69 -0.61
C ALA A 80 15.19 -20.56 -1.48
N TYR A 81 14.98 -19.38 -0.90
CA TYR A 81 14.48 -18.19 -1.60
C TYR A 81 15.13 -16.91 -1.07
N ASP A 82 15.11 -15.86 -1.89
CA ASP A 82 15.65 -14.55 -1.55
C ASP A 82 14.75 -13.79 -0.56
N THR A 83 15.11 -13.79 0.73
CA THR A 83 14.37 -13.09 1.81
C THR A 83 14.40 -11.58 1.69
N ALA A 84 15.27 -11.00 0.87
CA ALA A 84 15.26 -9.55 0.65
C ALA A 84 14.08 -9.11 -0.22
N ARG A 85 13.46 -10.06 -0.94
CA ARG A 85 12.44 -9.79 -1.96
C ARG A 85 11.16 -10.59 -1.78
N LEU A 86 11.26 -11.80 -1.24
CA LEU A 86 10.17 -12.74 -1.09
C LEU A 86 10.02 -13.15 0.37
N ASN A 87 8.77 -13.24 0.83
CA ASN A 87 8.38 -13.89 2.07
C ASN A 87 7.51 -15.11 1.74
N LEU A 88 7.64 -16.18 2.51
CA LEU A 88 6.88 -17.42 2.31
C LEU A 88 6.30 -17.88 3.64
N PRO A 89 5.04 -17.51 3.96
CA PRO A 89 4.36 -18.06 5.12
C PRO A 89 4.21 -19.59 5.01
N SER A 90 4.19 -20.29 6.14
CA SER A 90 4.04 -21.76 6.16
C SER A 90 2.75 -22.26 5.51
N ASP A 91 1.67 -21.48 5.64
CA ASP A 91 0.34 -21.82 5.13
C ASP A 91 0.19 -21.53 3.62
N ASN A 92 1.21 -20.91 3.01
CA ASN A 92 1.25 -20.51 1.61
C ASN A 92 1.96 -21.54 0.70
N ILE A 93 2.13 -22.77 1.18
CA ILE A 93 2.64 -23.90 0.40
C ILE A 93 1.48 -24.87 0.18
N LEU A 94 0.90 -24.81 -1.02
CA LEU A 94 -0.32 -25.53 -1.35
C LEU A 94 -0.04 -26.75 -2.21
N ALA A 95 -0.90 -27.77 -2.11
CA ALA A 95 -0.88 -28.88 -3.05
C ALA A 95 -1.30 -28.39 -4.44
N GLY A 96 -0.51 -28.74 -5.46
CA GLY A 96 -0.81 -28.45 -6.85
C GLY A 96 -1.98 -29.28 -7.38
N ALA A 97 -2.52 -28.89 -8.54
CA ALA A 97 -3.74 -29.49 -9.08
C ALA A 97 -3.65 -31.03 -9.23
N ALA A 98 -2.49 -31.55 -9.65
CA ALA A 98 -2.28 -32.98 -9.83
C ALA A 98 -2.27 -33.76 -8.52
N ALA A 99 -1.98 -33.09 -7.41
CA ALA A 99 -1.77 -33.69 -6.10
C ALA A 99 -2.69 -33.11 -5.01
N SER A 100 -3.85 -32.58 -5.42
CA SER A 100 -4.91 -32.02 -4.55
C SER A 100 -5.46 -32.98 -3.47
N HIS A 101 -5.13 -34.27 -3.53
CA HIS A 101 -5.52 -35.31 -2.57
C HIS A 101 -4.35 -35.77 -1.67
N TRP A 102 -3.27 -34.98 -1.63
CA TRP A 102 -2.06 -35.23 -0.84
C TRP A 102 -1.98 -34.25 0.33
N ASN A 103 -1.33 -34.69 1.41
CA ASN A 103 -0.95 -33.82 2.51
C ASN A 103 0.34 -33.08 2.17
N VAL A 104 0.36 -31.78 2.49
CA VAL A 104 1.55 -30.95 2.54
C VAL A 104 1.85 -30.68 4.02
N GLU A 105 3.00 -31.13 4.49
CA GLU A 105 3.54 -30.72 5.78
C GLU A 105 4.77 -29.85 5.52
N ALA A 106 4.70 -28.57 5.87
CA ALA A 106 5.78 -27.62 5.64
C ALA A 106 6.27 -27.00 6.94
N SER A 107 7.58 -26.78 7.00
CA SER A 107 8.23 -25.97 8.03
C SER A 107 9.07 -24.91 7.33
N VAL A 108 8.71 -23.64 7.54
CA VAL A 108 9.41 -22.50 6.94
C VAL A 108 10.21 -21.76 7.99
N ASN A 109 11.48 -21.48 7.68
CA ASN A 109 12.32 -20.56 8.41
C ASN A 109 12.42 -19.27 7.59
N GLU A 110 11.49 -18.35 7.83
CA GLU A 110 11.35 -17.11 7.08
C GLU A 110 12.63 -16.27 7.09
N SER A 111 13.28 -16.17 8.26
CA SER A 111 14.51 -15.38 8.43
C SER A 111 15.71 -15.94 7.67
N ALA A 112 15.72 -17.24 7.38
CA ALA A 112 16.79 -17.90 6.65
C ALA A 112 16.46 -18.09 5.16
N GLY A 113 15.22 -17.85 4.75
CA GLY A 113 14.77 -18.08 3.38
C GLY A 113 14.74 -19.54 3.01
N VAL A 114 14.39 -20.44 3.95
CA VAL A 114 14.41 -21.89 3.72
C VAL A 114 13.09 -22.52 4.13
N ALA A 115 12.51 -23.33 3.24
CA ALA A 115 11.35 -24.16 3.55
C ALA A 115 11.69 -25.64 3.37
N THR A 116 11.30 -26.45 4.36
CA THR A 116 11.36 -27.92 4.28
C THR A 116 9.95 -28.45 4.16
N ILE A 117 9.70 -29.29 3.17
CA ILE A 117 8.37 -29.79 2.82
C ILE A 117 8.41 -31.32 2.79
N ALA A 118 7.46 -31.95 3.46
CA ALA A 118 7.11 -33.36 3.28
C ALA A 118 5.76 -33.45 2.56
N PHE A 119 5.70 -34.28 1.53
CA PHE A 119 4.55 -34.39 0.64
C PHE A 119 4.18 -35.85 0.40
N PHE A 120 2.96 -36.25 0.77
CA PHE A 120 2.53 -37.66 0.75
C PHE A 120 1.01 -37.82 0.63
N PRO A 121 0.49 -38.95 0.09
CA PRO A 121 -0.94 -39.14 -0.13
C PRO A 121 -1.74 -39.28 1.18
N ILE A 122 -2.98 -38.77 1.22
CA ILE A 122 -3.87 -38.84 2.39
C ILE A 122 -4.37 -40.27 2.63
N THR A 123 -4.70 -41.00 1.57
CA THR A 123 -5.20 -42.38 1.63
C THR A 123 -4.69 -43.21 0.47
N ASN A 124 -4.09 -44.37 0.78
CA ASN A 124 -3.51 -45.36 -0.15
C ASN A 124 -2.43 -44.78 -1.11
N PRO A 125 -1.29 -45.45 -1.33
CA PRO A 125 -0.18 -44.89 -2.08
C PRO A 125 -0.41 -45.00 -3.60
N ASP A 126 -1.54 -44.51 -4.10
CA ASP A 126 -1.76 -44.40 -5.53
C ASP A 126 -0.73 -43.39 -6.06
N PRO A 127 0.26 -43.85 -6.85
CA PRO A 127 1.33 -42.96 -7.28
C PRO A 127 0.75 -41.86 -8.17
N LEU A 128 1.25 -40.62 -8.02
CA LEU A 128 0.95 -39.55 -8.97
C LEU A 128 1.29 -40.01 -10.39
N GLY A 129 0.45 -39.68 -11.36
CA GLY A 129 0.59 -40.20 -12.73
C GLY A 129 1.94 -39.89 -13.42
N THR A 130 2.03 -40.26 -14.69
CA THR A 130 3.17 -39.85 -15.54
C THR A 130 2.86 -38.53 -16.24
N GLY A 131 3.90 -37.81 -16.69
CA GLY A 131 3.78 -36.54 -17.38
C GLY A 131 4.33 -35.36 -16.59
N ASN A 132 3.99 -34.15 -17.01
CA ASN A 132 4.31 -32.91 -16.31
C ASN A 132 3.18 -32.57 -15.34
N LEU A 133 3.46 -32.67 -14.04
CA LEU A 133 2.48 -32.54 -12.98
C LEU A 133 2.84 -31.38 -12.05
N GLU A 134 1.88 -30.48 -11.82
CA GLU A 134 2.01 -29.45 -10.79
C GLU A 134 1.86 -30.11 -9.41
N LEU A 135 2.97 -30.22 -8.68
CA LEU A 135 3.02 -30.86 -7.37
C LEU A 135 2.61 -29.94 -6.25
N LEU A 136 3.19 -28.73 -6.26
CA LEU A 136 3.03 -27.71 -5.23
C LEU A 136 2.87 -26.36 -5.89
N VAL A 137 2.21 -25.45 -5.20
CA VAL A 137 2.15 -24.04 -5.54
C VAL A 137 2.66 -23.26 -4.33
N PHE A 138 3.73 -22.50 -4.53
CA PHE A 138 4.28 -21.60 -3.53
C PHE A 138 3.70 -20.21 -3.73
N GLN A 139 2.99 -19.68 -2.73
CA GLN A 139 2.44 -18.32 -2.76
C GLN A 139 3.37 -17.38 -1.99
N PHE A 140 4.35 -16.81 -2.69
CA PHE A 140 5.27 -15.85 -2.09
C PHE A 140 4.61 -14.49 -1.95
N GLU A 141 4.74 -13.88 -0.78
CA GLU A 141 4.43 -12.46 -0.59
C GLU A 141 5.66 -11.65 -1.01
N MET A 142 5.49 -10.67 -1.89
CA MET A 142 6.56 -9.76 -2.28
C MET A 142 6.82 -8.75 -1.18
N ALA A 143 8.09 -8.54 -0.84
CA ALA A 143 8.46 -7.48 0.08
C ALA A 143 8.09 -6.11 -0.54
N PRO A 144 7.58 -5.14 0.25
CA PRO A 144 7.21 -3.82 -0.26
C PRO A 144 8.37 -3.14 -1.00
N GLY A 145 8.13 -2.70 -2.24
CA GLY A 145 9.13 -2.03 -3.08
C GLY A 145 10.25 -2.94 -3.61
N ALA A 146 10.13 -4.27 -3.50
CA ALA A 146 11.12 -5.19 -4.03
C ALA A 146 11.14 -5.20 -5.57
N SER A 147 12.28 -4.82 -6.18
CA SER A 147 12.47 -4.97 -7.63
C SER A 147 13.72 -5.79 -8.00
N GLY A 148 13.76 -6.19 -9.26
CA GLY A 148 14.83 -6.96 -9.87
C GLY A 148 14.70 -8.46 -9.65
N GLU A 149 15.77 -9.19 -9.95
CA GLU A 149 15.78 -10.65 -9.91
C GLU A 149 15.78 -11.21 -8.48
N ALA A 150 14.85 -12.11 -8.20
CA ALA A 150 14.76 -12.99 -7.04
C ALA A 150 14.99 -14.43 -7.49
N ILE A 151 15.78 -15.19 -6.73
CA ILE A 151 16.06 -16.60 -7.02
C ILE A 151 15.27 -17.48 -6.07
N ILE A 152 14.70 -18.56 -6.60
CA ILE A 152 14.17 -19.69 -5.83
C ILE A 152 14.91 -20.93 -6.27
N ASP A 153 15.53 -21.62 -5.31
CA ASP A 153 16.35 -22.80 -5.56
C ASP A 153 15.76 -24.04 -4.87
N ILE A 154 15.87 -25.19 -5.53
CA ILE A 154 15.62 -26.48 -4.91
C ILE A 154 16.96 -26.98 -4.36
N VAL A 155 17.18 -26.77 -3.06
CA VAL A 155 18.42 -27.14 -2.37
C VAL A 155 18.58 -28.66 -2.29
N SER A 156 17.48 -29.37 -2.00
CA SER A 156 17.50 -30.83 -1.96
C SER A 156 16.13 -31.43 -2.23
N ALA A 157 16.12 -32.65 -2.78
CA ALA A 157 14.92 -33.43 -3.01
C ALA A 157 15.19 -34.92 -2.77
N ARG A 158 14.33 -35.57 -1.97
CA ARG A 158 14.31 -37.01 -1.75
C ARG A 158 12.98 -37.55 -2.23
N LEU A 159 13.00 -38.35 -3.29
CA LEU A 159 11.79 -38.81 -3.96
C LEU A 159 11.63 -40.32 -3.71
N ASN A 160 10.45 -40.72 -3.21
CA ASN A 160 10.12 -42.09 -2.84
C ASN A 160 11.18 -42.71 -1.91
N GLU A 161 11.55 -42.02 -0.82
CA GLU A 161 12.57 -42.48 0.13
C GLU A 161 13.94 -42.75 -0.52
N ASP A 162 14.37 -41.84 -1.40
CA ASP A 162 15.61 -41.95 -2.20
C ASP A 162 15.60 -43.07 -3.26
N ALA A 163 14.47 -43.78 -3.44
CA ALA A 163 14.33 -44.76 -4.52
C ALA A 163 14.40 -44.11 -5.91
N ILE A 164 14.07 -42.82 -5.99
CA ILE A 164 14.22 -42.01 -7.20
C ILE A 164 15.27 -40.92 -6.94
N SER A 165 16.34 -40.93 -7.73
CA SER A 165 17.28 -39.82 -7.77
C SER A 165 16.68 -38.70 -8.61
N PRO A 166 16.52 -37.47 -8.08
CA PRO A 166 16.18 -36.33 -8.91
C PRO A 166 17.27 -36.14 -9.97
N GLY A 167 16.88 -35.68 -11.15
CA GLY A 167 17.77 -35.16 -12.18
C GLY A 167 18.39 -33.83 -11.74
N PRO A 168 18.91 -33.02 -12.68
CA PRO A 168 19.37 -31.68 -12.33
C PRO A 168 18.19 -30.89 -11.73
N LEU A 169 18.41 -30.36 -10.53
CA LEU A 169 17.51 -29.40 -9.91
C LEU A 169 17.62 -28.09 -10.69
N GLN A 170 16.48 -27.48 -10.99
CA GLN A 170 16.43 -26.24 -11.78
C GLN A 170 15.91 -25.10 -10.92
N ASP A 171 16.78 -24.11 -10.73
CA ASP A 171 16.47 -22.84 -10.10
C ASP A 171 15.40 -22.09 -10.92
N SER A 172 14.60 -21.30 -10.23
CA SER A 172 13.73 -20.30 -10.83
C SER A 172 14.36 -18.92 -10.66
N LEU A 173 14.38 -18.17 -11.76
CA LEU A 173 14.68 -16.74 -11.73
C LEU A 173 13.38 -15.97 -11.90
N ILE A 174 13.09 -15.10 -10.94
CA ILE A 174 11.88 -14.29 -10.90
C ILE A 174 12.28 -12.82 -10.95
N THR A 175 12.03 -12.11 -12.06
CA THR A 175 12.16 -10.64 -12.13
C THR A 175 10.94 -9.96 -11.50
N LEU A 176 11.11 -9.34 -10.35
CA LEU A 176 10.09 -8.49 -9.75
C LEU A 176 10.16 -7.10 -10.37
N GLU A 177 9.00 -6.57 -10.76
CA GLU A 177 8.88 -5.17 -11.12
C GLU A 177 8.42 -4.38 -9.88
N ALA A 178 8.99 -3.21 -9.65
CA ALA A 178 8.42 -2.28 -8.68
C ALA A 178 7.32 -1.46 -9.35
N GLY A 179 6.18 -1.38 -8.68
CA GLY A 179 5.10 -0.48 -9.01
C GLY A 179 4.79 0.43 -7.84
N SER A 180 4.21 1.60 -8.10
CA SER A 180 3.75 2.50 -7.05
C SER A 180 2.32 2.93 -7.28
N VAL A 181 1.55 3.08 -6.20
CA VAL A 181 0.26 3.79 -6.21
C VAL A 181 0.33 5.00 -5.31
N ASN A 182 -0.03 6.16 -5.85
CA ASN A 182 0.07 7.46 -5.21
C ASN A 182 -1.30 8.14 -5.19
N ALA A 183 -1.50 9.07 -4.27
CA ALA A 183 -2.68 9.89 -4.22
C ALA A 183 -2.33 11.38 -4.16
N THR A 184 -3.11 12.21 -4.83
CA THR A 184 -3.03 13.68 -4.75
C THR A 184 -4.41 14.26 -4.44
N ILE A 185 -4.43 15.42 -3.79
CA ILE A 185 -5.68 16.14 -3.49
C ILE A 185 -5.64 17.45 -4.25
N ALA A 186 -6.69 17.73 -5.02
CA ALA A 186 -6.78 18.94 -5.82
C ALA A 186 -8.22 19.48 -5.85
N ARG A 187 -8.42 20.78 -5.61
CA ARG A 187 -9.70 21.48 -5.75
C ARG A 187 -10.19 21.49 -7.20
N VAL A 188 -9.24 21.48 -8.14
CA VAL A 188 -9.47 21.38 -9.58
C VAL A 188 -8.75 20.13 -10.08
N PRO A 189 -9.38 19.28 -10.91
CA PRO A 189 -8.73 18.12 -11.50
C PRO A 189 -7.38 18.48 -12.13
N SER A 190 -6.34 17.70 -11.80
CA SER A 190 -5.01 17.93 -12.35
C SER A 190 -5.01 17.73 -13.85
N PRO A 191 -4.28 18.57 -14.61
CA PRO A 191 -4.11 18.32 -16.03
C PRO A 191 -3.38 17.00 -16.23
N ALA A 192 -3.78 16.26 -17.25
CA ALA A 192 -3.10 15.06 -17.66
C ALA A 192 -2.95 15.06 -19.18
N GLU A 193 -1.93 14.36 -19.69
CA GLU A 193 -1.67 14.28 -21.12
C GLU A 193 -2.52 13.19 -21.77
N GLN A 194 -2.11 12.72 -22.95
CA GLN A 194 -2.79 11.62 -23.63
C GLN A 194 -2.84 10.37 -22.74
N PHE A 195 -4.04 9.80 -22.59
CA PHE A 195 -4.34 8.67 -21.70
C PHE A 195 -4.15 8.96 -20.21
N ASP A 196 -4.32 10.22 -19.81
CA ASP A 196 -4.13 10.68 -18.44
C ASP A 196 -2.78 10.29 -17.82
N GLN A 197 -1.71 10.44 -18.60
CA GLN A 197 -0.34 10.22 -18.13
C GLN A 197 0.40 11.52 -17.88
N VAL A 198 1.31 11.48 -16.91
CA VAL A 198 2.20 12.59 -16.57
C VAL A 198 3.59 12.05 -16.21
N ASP A 199 4.64 12.80 -16.53
CA ASP A 199 6.03 12.43 -16.20
C ASP A 199 6.33 12.55 -14.71
N THR A 200 5.64 13.48 -14.04
CA THR A 200 5.78 13.76 -12.62
C THR A 200 4.40 13.85 -12.01
N LEU A 201 4.21 13.21 -10.85
CA LEU A 201 2.97 13.31 -10.09
C LEU A 201 2.58 14.79 -9.93
N PRO A 202 1.33 15.18 -10.20
CA PRO A 202 0.90 16.56 -10.04
C PRO A 202 1.06 17.00 -8.59
N ALA A 203 1.44 18.27 -8.37
CA ALA A 203 1.40 18.83 -7.03
C ALA A 203 -0.07 18.92 -6.59
N GLY A 204 -0.40 18.32 -5.44
CA GLY A 204 -1.69 18.58 -4.80
C GLY A 204 -1.76 19.99 -4.23
N ASP A 205 -2.96 20.43 -3.85
CA ASP A 205 -3.12 21.65 -3.08
C ASP A 205 -2.33 21.55 -1.77
N GLU A 206 -1.68 22.64 -1.36
CA GLU A 206 -0.95 22.68 -0.10
C GLU A 206 -1.88 22.54 1.11
N TRP A 207 -3.12 23.00 0.97
CA TRP A 207 -4.13 22.96 2.01
C TRP A 207 -5.55 23.00 1.43
N ILE A 208 -6.49 22.48 2.21
CA ILE A 208 -7.93 22.66 2.05
C ILE A 208 -8.54 22.95 3.42
N ASP A 209 -9.74 23.54 3.44
CA ASP A 209 -10.55 23.55 4.66
C ASP A 209 -11.59 22.42 4.63
N GLU A 210 -12.19 22.17 5.78
CA GLU A 210 -13.23 21.14 5.95
C GLU A 210 -14.50 21.38 5.13
N TRP A 211 -14.70 22.55 4.54
CA TRP A 211 -15.86 22.87 3.70
C TRP A 211 -15.50 22.89 2.21
N THR A 212 -14.26 22.60 1.85
CA THR A 212 -13.78 22.66 0.47
C THR A 212 -14.01 21.33 -0.25
N PRO A 213 -14.94 21.26 -1.22
CA PRO A 213 -15.02 20.10 -2.10
C PRO A 213 -13.73 19.96 -2.90
N HIS A 214 -13.29 18.72 -3.10
CA HIS A 214 -12.02 18.45 -3.75
C HIS A 214 -12.04 17.12 -4.48
N TRP A 215 -11.09 16.95 -5.38
CA TRP A 215 -10.78 15.68 -6.04
C TRP A 215 -9.66 14.98 -5.30
N LEU A 216 -9.88 13.72 -4.97
CA LEU A 216 -8.84 12.76 -4.65
C LEU A 216 -8.48 12.02 -5.93
N GLU A 217 -7.26 12.18 -6.39
CA GLU A 217 -6.78 11.56 -7.62
C GLU A 217 -5.83 10.41 -7.28
N VAL A 218 -6.10 9.24 -7.84
CA VAL A 218 -5.32 8.01 -7.60
C VAL A 218 -4.49 7.72 -8.84
N TRP A 219 -3.18 7.60 -8.66
CA TRP A 219 -2.20 7.44 -9.74
C TRP A 219 -1.42 6.15 -9.55
N ALA A 220 -1.03 5.51 -10.63
CA ALA A 220 -0.15 4.35 -10.60
C ALA A 220 1.05 4.52 -11.54
N SER A 221 2.16 3.86 -11.24
CA SER A 221 3.33 3.78 -12.12
C SER A 221 4.07 2.45 -11.94
N THR A 222 4.86 2.07 -12.93
CA THR A 222 5.85 1.00 -12.90
C THR A 222 7.24 1.56 -13.20
N GLU A 223 8.30 0.78 -12.95
CA GLU A 223 9.65 1.14 -13.40
C GLU A 223 9.70 1.36 -14.92
N SER A 224 10.65 2.17 -15.39
CA SER A 224 10.84 2.44 -16.81
C SER A 224 11.63 1.32 -17.49
N ASP A 225 10.95 0.22 -17.79
CA ASP A 225 11.56 -1.00 -18.33
C ASP A 225 10.90 -1.51 -19.62
N GLY A 226 9.90 -0.77 -20.14
CA GLY A 226 9.11 -1.20 -21.29
C GLY A 226 7.84 -1.96 -20.92
N ASN A 227 7.51 -2.07 -19.63
CA ASN A 227 6.28 -2.66 -19.13
C ASN A 227 5.33 -1.61 -18.58
N GLY A 228 4.20 -1.46 -19.28
CA GLY A 228 3.09 -0.68 -18.77
C GLY A 228 2.10 -1.50 -17.94
N ILE A 229 1.25 -0.77 -17.24
CA ILE A 229 0.17 -1.24 -16.39
C ILE A 229 -0.98 -1.82 -17.22
N ASN A 230 -1.34 -3.07 -16.93
CA ASN A 230 -2.44 -3.83 -17.50
C ASN A 230 -3.64 -3.91 -16.56
N HIS A 231 -3.40 -4.07 -15.26
CA HIS A 231 -4.43 -4.11 -14.23
C HIS A 231 -3.97 -3.34 -13.01
N VAL A 232 -4.88 -2.63 -12.34
CA VAL A 232 -4.69 -2.07 -11.00
C VAL A 232 -5.89 -2.41 -10.14
N SER A 233 -5.66 -2.95 -8.95
CA SER A 233 -6.66 -2.99 -7.88
C SER A 233 -6.11 -2.21 -6.69
N VAL A 234 -6.95 -1.37 -6.07
CA VAL A 234 -6.58 -0.57 -4.89
C VAL A 234 -7.81 -0.22 -4.07
N ASP A 235 -7.67 -0.30 -2.74
CA ASP A 235 -8.66 0.19 -1.79
C ASP A 235 -8.23 1.54 -1.24
N VAL A 236 -9.14 2.52 -1.26
CA VAL A 236 -8.95 3.89 -0.78
C VAL A 236 -9.86 4.16 0.40
N GLY A 237 -9.31 4.26 1.62
CA GLY A 237 -10.09 4.70 2.78
C GLY A 237 -10.32 6.21 2.81
N TYR A 238 -11.39 6.64 3.49
CA TYR A 238 -11.73 8.04 3.72
C TYR A 238 -12.25 8.26 5.15
N ASP A 239 -12.26 9.52 5.61
CA ASP A 239 -12.86 9.89 6.89
C ASP A 239 -14.26 10.47 6.69
N ALA A 240 -15.27 9.64 7.01
CA ALA A 240 -16.67 10.00 6.87
C ALA A 240 -17.16 11.05 7.89
N ASP A 241 -16.33 11.47 8.84
CA ASP A 241 -16.64 12.60 9.72
C ASP A 241 -16.44 13.94 9.00
N PHE A 242 -15.55 13.99 7.99
CA PHE A 242 -15.23 15.22 7.26
C PHE A 242 -15.71 15.21 5.82
N PHE A 243 -15.51 14.11 5.09
CA PHE A 243 -15.80 14.04 3.66
C PHE A 243 -16.47 12.74 3.25
N THR A 244 -17.35 12.83 2.25
CA THR A 244 -17.98 11.66 1.61
C THR A 244 -17.74 11.67 0.11
N PRO A 245 -17.43 10.52 -0.50
CA PRO A 245 -17.32 10.43 -1.96
C PRO A 245 -18.70 10.61 -2.61
N GLU A 246 -18.77 11.46 -3.63
CA GLU A 246 -19.99 11.71 -4.41
C GLU A 246 -19.90 11.15 -5.83
N ILE A 247 -18.76 11.38 -6.50
CA ILE A 247 -18.53 10.99 -7.90
C ILE A 247 -17.21 10.24 -7.99
N VAL A 248 -17.18 9.15 -8.75
CA VAL A 248 -15.94 8.43 -9.09
C VAL A 248 -15.83 8.36 -10.61
N GLU A 249 -14.80 8.99 -11.15
CA GLU A 249 -14.45 9.02 -12.57
C GLU A 249 -13.27 8.10 -12.84
N ASN A 250 -13.31 7.35 -13.93
CA ASN A 250 -12.18 6.55 -14.38
C ASN A 250 -11.13 7.43 -15.07
N GLY A 251 -9.86 7.06 -14.96
CA GLY A 251 -8.83 7.59 -15.86
C GLY A 251 -9.04 7.10 -17.30
N ASP A 252 -8.70 7.94 -18.27
CA ASP A 252 -8.87 7.71 -19.71
C ASP A 252 -8.14 6.44 -20.18
N ALA A 253 -7.03 6.09 -19.53
CA ALA A 253 -6.26 4.90 -19.86
C ALA A 253 -7.02 3.57 -19.63
N PHE A 254 -8.05 3.56 -18.79
CA PHE A 254 -8.74 2.34 -18.37
C PHE A 254 -10.20 2.31 -18.80
N ASN A 255 -10.55 3.14 -19.79
CA ASN A 255 -11.92 3.23 -20.29
C ASN A 255 -12.43 1.86 -20.78
N GLY A 256 -13.59 1.46 -20.28
CA GLY A 256 -14.20 0.15 -20.58
C GLY A 256 -13.74 -1.01 -19.69
N GLY A 257 -12.73 -0.83 -18.84
CA GLY A 257 -12.25 -1.84 -17.87
C GLY A 257 -12.16 -1.34 -16.44
N PHE A 258 -12.85 -0.24 -16.11
CA PHE A 258 -12.90 0.34 -14.78
C PHE A 258 -14.17 -0.05 -14.02
N SER A 259 -14.03 -0.36 -12.74
CA SER A 259 -15.12 -0.58 -11.79
C SER A 259 -14.75 -0.05 -10.42
N HIS A 260 -15.75 0.38 -9.65
CA HIS A 260 -15.56 0.83 -8.27
C HIS A 260 -16.72 0.39 -7.36
N GLU A 261 -16.45 0.30 -6.06
CA GLU A 261 -17.43 0.06 -5.00
C GLU A 261 -17.15 1.01 -3.83
N ILE A 262 -18.20 1.62 -3.26
CA ILE A 262 -18.10 2.48 -2.07
C ILE A 262 -18.78 1.76 -0.92
N ASP A 263 -17.97 1.31 0.05
CA ASP A 263 -18.45 0.77 1.32
C ASP A 263 -18.44 1.86 2.39
N THR A 264 -19.62 2.45 2.62
CA THR A 264 -19.82 3.49 3.63
C THR A 264 -19.69 2.97 5.07
N GLY A 265 -19.91 1.69 5.32
CA GLY A 265 -19.76 1.08 6.65
C GLY A 265 -18.29 0.87 7.02
N LEU A 266 -17.46 0.53 6.04
CA LEU A 266 -16.01 0.38 6.20
C LEU A 266 -15.23 1.68 5.91
N GLN A 267 -15.89 2.72 5.42
CA GLN A 267 -15.29 3.98 4.95
C GLN A 267 -14.20 3.73 3.90
N ARG A 268 -14.54 2.96 2.88
CA ARG A 268 -13.62 2.46 1.84
C ARG A 268 -14.20 2.62 0.44
N ILE A 269 -13.33 2.89 -0.52
CA ILE A 269 -13.62 2.91 -1.95
C ILE A 269 -12.69 1.89 -2.62
N SER A 270 -13.23 0.79 -3.13
CA SER A 270 -12.48 -0.20 -3.87
C SER A 270 -12.47 0.17 -5.35
N LEU A 271 -11.28 0.25 -5.95
CA LEU A 271 -11.06 0.59 -7.35
C LEU A 271 -10.43 -0.60 -8.08
N THR A 272 -10.91 -0.88 -9.28
CA THR A 272 -10.29 -1.86 -10.18
C THR A 272 -10.27 -1.30 -11.59
N ALA A 273 -9.10 -1.28 -12.21
CA ALA A 273 -8.86 -0.71 -13.52
C ALA A 273 -8.08 -1.69 -14.38
N THR A 274 -8.68 -2.16 -15.47
CA THR A 274 -8.04 -3.08 -16.42
C THR A 274 -7.94 -2.40 -17.78
N ARG A 275 -6.76 -2.46 -18.39
CA ARG A 275 -6.51 -1.98 -19.74
C ARG A 275 -6.56 -3.16 -20.70
N THR A 276 -7.20 -2.96 -21.85
CA THR A 276 -7.38 -4.03 -22.85
C THR A 276 -6.76 -3.69 -24.21
N VAL A 277 -6.11 -2.53 -24.34
CA VAL A 277 -5.61 -1.98 -25.61
C VAL A 277 -4.23 -1.32 -25.47
N SER A 278 -3.45 -1.35 -26.56
CA SER A 278 -2.17 -0.64 -26.73
C SER A 278 -2.40 0.86 -27.03
N PRO A 279 -1.49 1.80 -26.67
CA PRO A 279 -0.13 1.64 -26.13
C PRO A 279 -0.08 1.30 -24.63
N GLN A 280 1.08 0.88 -24.14
CA GLN A 280 1.37 0.74 -22.71
C GLN A 280 1.29 2.10 -22.00
N VAL A 281 0.89 2.10 -20.73
CA VAL A 281 0.78 3.28 -19.87
C VAL A 281 1.43 3.00 -18.52
N GLY A 282 1.91 4.01 -17.82
CA GLY A 282 2.50 3.84 -16.49
C GLY A 282 3.98 3.39 -16.48
N ASP A 283 4.55 3.04 -17.63
CA ASP A 283 5.97 2.66 -17.81
C ASP A 283 6.89 3.87 -17.58
N GLY A 284 7.44 4.00 -16.37
CA GLY A 284 8.24 5.15 -15.96
C GLY A 284 7.49 6.48 -15.87
N ARG A 285 6.15 6.45 -15.94
CA ARG A 285 5.25 7.62 -15.89
C ARG A 285 4.11 7.33 -14.92
N HIS A 286 3.44 8.37 -14.44
CA HIS A 286 2.24 8.19 -13.62
C HIS A 286 1.01 8.21 -14.53
N VAL A 287 0.16 7.19 -14.42
CA VAL A 287 -1.14 7.11 -15.08
C VAL A 287 -2.27 7.27 -14.08
N LEU A 288 -3.29 8.06 -14.43
CA LEU A 288 -4.48 8.24 -13.60
C LEU A 288 -5.33 6.97 -13.61
N ILE A 289 -5.64 6.47 -12.42
CA ILE A 289 -6.55 5.33 -12.21
C ILE A 289 -7.98 5.84 -12.07
N ALA A 290 -8.18 6.82 -11.18
CA ALA A 290 -9.48 7.40 -10.91
C ALA A 290 -9.36 8.81 -10.34
N ARG A 291 -10.43 9.60 -10.50
CA ARG A 291 -10.70 10.79 -9.70
C ARG A 291 -11.95 10.56 -8.86
N ILE A 292 -11.87 10.89 -7.58
CA ILE A 292 -12.98 10.76 -6.64
C ILE A 292 -13.32 12.16 -6.17
N PHE A 293 -14.52 12.63 -6.46
CA PHE A 293 -15.01 13.91 -5.96
C PHE A 293 -15.52 13.74 -4.54
N MET A 294 -14.90 14.45 -3.61
CA MET A 294 -15.15 14.41 -2.19
C MET A 294 -15.97 15.64 -1.79
N GLN A 295 -17.09 15.41 -1.11
CA GLN A 295 -17.98 16.45 -0.58
C GLN A 295 -17.81 16.58 0.93
N PRO A 296 -17.79 17.82 1.46
CA PRO A 296 -17.90 18.06 2.89
C PRO A 296 -19.15 17.43 3.49
N VAL A 297 -19.00 16.85 4.68
CA VAL A 297 -20.15 16.37 5.45
C VAL A 297 -20.89 17.57 6.02
N THR A 298 -22.19 17.66 5.72
CA THR A 298 -23.02 18.81 6.12
C THR A 298 -23.51 18.75 7.58
N THR A 299 -23.16 17.69 8.33
CA THR A 299 -23.58 17.47 9.72
C THR A 299 -22.49 16.78 10.53
N GLY A 300 -22.22 17.25 11.75
CA GLY A 300 -21.25 16.62 12.66
C GLY A 300 -20.26 17.64 13.21
N PRO A 301 -19.47 17.25 14.24
CA PRO A 301 -18.42 18.11 14.77
C PRO A 301 -17.41 18.38 13.65
N GLY A 302 -17.14 19.64 13.35
CA GLY A 302 -16.16 19.98 12.32
C GLY A 302 -14.75 19.62 12.76
N VAL A 303 -13.78 20.11 11.99
CA VAL A 303 -12.41 20.23 12.47
C VAL A 303 -12.44 21.27 13.58
N ASP A 304 -12.01 20.87 14.78
CA ASP A 304 -12.06 21.74 15.96
C ASP A 304 -11.32 23.06 15.69
N VAL A 305 -11.85 24.18 16.13
CA VAL A 305 -11.10 25.44 16.12
C VAL A 305 -10.36 25.50 17.46
N ASP A 306 -9.28 24.73 17.64
CA ASP A 306 -8.48 24.82 18.87
C ASP A 306 -7.53 26.03 18.78
N PRO A 307 -7.79 27.11 19.53
CA PRO A 307 -6.96 28.33 19.51
C PRO A 307 -5.66 28.17 20.29
N ASN A 308 -5.52 27.09 21.06
CA ASN A 308 -4.35 26.77 21.88
C ASN A 308 -3.57 25.58 21.33
N SER A 309 -4.11 24.81 20.38
CA SER A 309 -3.31 23.89 19.60
C SER A 309 -2.48 24.72 18.65
N ASN A 310 -1.26 25.04 19.08
CA ASN A 310 -0.18 25.59 18.25
C ASN A 310 0.35 24.56 17.23
N THR A 311 -0.54 23.75 16.71
CA THR A 311 -0.32 22.73 15.71
C THR A 311 -1.43 22.97 14.70
N PRO A 312 -1.14 23.02 13.38
CA PRO A 312 -2.15 22.66 12.40
C PRO A 312 -2.87 21.46 12.98
N ILE A 313 -4.20 21.46 13.00
CA ILE A 313 -4.89 20.24 13.37
C ILE A 313 -4.56 19.26 12.26
N ASN A 314 -3.47 18.52 12.46
CA ASN A 314 -2.98 17.44 11.65
C ASN A 314 -3.92 16.24 11.88
N ARG A 315 -5.22 16.50 11.99
CA ARG A 315 -6.27 15.50 11.92
C ARG A 315 -6.35 15.21 10.44
N TYR A 316 -5.51 14.25 10.08
CA TYR A 316 -5.34 13.75 8.74
C TYR A 316 -6.73 13.59 8.10
N LEU A 317 -6.96 14.24 6.95
CA LEU A 317 -8.16 14.10 6.10
C LEU A 317 -8.60 12.65 5.87
N PHE A 318 -7.62 11.79 6.04
CA PHE A 318 -7.73 10.37 5.97
C PHE A 318 -6.96 9.85 7.18
N PRO A 319 -7.49 8.90 7.97
CA PRO A 319 -6.60 7.98 8.64
C PRO A 319 -5.70 7.39 7.55
N TRP A 320 -4.47 7.86 7.42
CA TRP A 320 -3.58 7.43 6.35
C TRP A 320 -3.32 5.92 6.38
N GLU A 321 -3.40 5.34 7.58
CA GLU A 321 -3.40 3.89 7.81
C GLU A 321 -4.58 3.17 7.14
N ARG A 322 -5.59 3.90 6.66
CA ARG A 322 -6.78 3.41 5.95
C ARG A 322 -6.89 3.87 4.50
N ILE A 323 -6.18 4.91 4.02
CA ILE A 323 -6.08 5.19 2.55
C ILE A 323 -5.64 3.93 1.83
N VAL A 324 -4.90 3.02 2.48
CA VAL A 324 -4.65 1.71 1.93
C VAL A 324 -4.73 0.68 3.05
N GLN A 325 -5.88 0.02 3.23
CA GLN A 325 -5.78 -1.38 3.63
C GLN A 325 -5.30 -2.14 2.40
N THR A 326 -4.02 -2.47 2.45
CA THR A 326 -3.16 -3.18 1.49
C THR A 326 -3.61 -4.61 1.19
N ASP A 327 -4.90 -4.91 1.31
CA ASP A 327 -5.35 -6.29 1.10
C ASP A 327 -5.36 -6.62 -0.40
N ARG A 328 -5.35 -5.61 -1.30
CA ARG A 328 -5.55 -5.79 -2.75
C ARG A 328 -4.75 -4.84 -3.64
N LEU A 329 -3.51 -4.50 -3.28
CA LEU A 329 -2.65 -3.77 -4.22
C LEU A 329 -2.07 -4.74 -5.26
N PHE A 330 -2.45 -4.57 -6.52
CA PHE A 330 -2.03 -5.45 -7.61
C PHE A 330 -1.83 -4.65 -8.88
N ILE A 331 -0.61 -4.68 -9.43
CA ILE A 331 -0.30 -4.20 -10.77
C ILE A 331 0.09 -5.41 -11.63
N ASP A 332 -0.56 -5.58 -12.78
CA ASP A 332 -0.13 -6.55 -13.80
C ASP A 332 0.57 -5.81 -14.94
N SER A 333 1.66 -6.35 -15.47
CA SER A 333 2.43 -5.74 -16.55
C SER A 333 2.53 -6.68 -17.76
N GLN A 334 2.42 -6.13 -18.98
CA GLN A 334 2.18 -6.95 -20.19
C GLN A 334 3.36 -7.85 -20.61
N THR A 335 4.58 -7.65 -20.11
CA THR A 335 5.71 -8.55 -20.41
C THR A 335 6.46 -9.08 -19.18
N ALA A 336 6.09 -8.68 -17.96
CA ALA A 336 6.54 -9.40 -16.78
C ALA A 336 6.05 -10.84 -16.86
N THR A 337 6.97 -11.78 -16.74
CA THR A 337 6.63 -13.19 -16.53
C THR A 337 6.12 -13.42 -15.09
N LEU A 338 5.91 -12.35 -14.31
CA LEU A 338 6.31 -12.20 -12.91
C LEU A 338 5.51 -11.08 -12.19
N GLY A 339 5.34 -11.15 -10.86
CA GLY A 339 4.51 -10.19 -10.13
C GLY A 339 5.17 -8.84 -9.86
N VAL A 340 4.33 -7.81 -9.74
CA VAL A 340 4.74 -6.45 -9.42
C VAL A 340 4.67 -6.25 -7.90
N ALA A 341 5.83 -6.07 -7.26
CA ALA A 341 5.89 -5.66 -5.88
C ALA A 341 5.46 -4.20 -5.82
N THR A 342 4.26 -3.97 -5.31
CA THR A 342 3.70 -2.62 -5.36
C THR A 342 3.92 -1.93 -4.02
N GLU A 343 4.47 -0.72 -4.07
CA GLU A 343 4.58 0.18 -2.93
C GLU A 343 3.46 1.24 -2.94
N ILE A 344 3.13 1.73 -1.76
CA ILE A 344 2.27 2.89 -1.62
C ILE A 344 3.18 4.11 -1.54
N GLY A 345 2.91 5.09 -2.39
CA GLY A 345 3.59 6.37 -2.37
C GLY A 345 3.39 7.15 -1.05
N PRO A 346 4.10 8.26 -0.88
CA PRO A 346 3.99 9.08 0.32
C PRO A 346 2.59 9.68 0.49
N ARG A 347 2.29 10.13 1.72
CA ARG A 347 1.04 10.83 2.03
C ARG A 347 0.85 12.07 1.18
N PRO A 348 -0.37 12.37 0.66
CA PRO A 348 -0.70 13.71 0.24
C PRO A 348 -0.27 14.67 1.35
N THR A 349 0.52 15.68 0.98
CA THR A 349 1.03 16.67 1.93
C THR A 349 0.02 17.78 2.22
N THR A 350 -1.15 17.72 1.59
CA THR A 350 -2.25 18.66 1.77
C THR A 350 -2.71 18.72 3.22
N GLN A 351 -2.70 19.91 3.78
CA GLN A 351 -3.19 20.17 5.14
C GLN A 351 -4.71 20.33 5.15
N LEU A 352 -5.36 19.92 6.23
CA LEU A 352 -6.76 20.22 6.51
C LEU A 352 -6.86 21.26 7.61
N TRP A 353 -7.59 22.32 7.32
CA TRP A 353 -7.83 23.41 8.24
C TRP A 353 -9.31 23.50 8.64
N PRO A 354 -9.61 23.93 9.88
CA PRO A 354 -10.95 24.33 10.23
C PRO A 354 -11.34 25.59 9.47
N VAL A 355 -12.64 25.81 9.29
CA VAL A 355 -13.15 27.10 8.79
C VAL A 355 -13.05 28.14 9.90
N MET A 356 -12.03 28.99 9.83
CA MET A 356 -11.70 29.94 10.91
C MET A 356 -12.81 30.96 11.24
N PHE A 357 -13.77 31.15 10.33
CA PHE A 357 -14.87 32.10 10.49
C PHE A 357 -16.11 31.48 11.15
N ASP A 358 -16.20 30.15 11.23
CA ASP A 358 -17.23 29.40 11.97
C ASP A 358 -16.73 29.21 13.42
N LEU A 359 -16.94 30.27 14.22
CA LEU A 359 -16.41 30.40 15.57
C LEU A 359 -17.16 29.51 16.58
N ASP A 360 -18.42 29.14 16.31
CA ASP A 360 -19.19 28.22 17.14
C ASP A 360 -19.31 26.78 16.60
N ASP A 361 -18.67 26.48 15.45
CA ASP A 361 -18.63 25.16 14.81
C ASP A 361 -20.04 24.60 14.54
N ASP A 362 -20.99 25.47 14.19
CA ASP A 362 -22.37 25.09 13.85
C ASP A 362 -22.57 24.75 12.37
N GLY A 363 -21.50 24.86 11.57
CA GLY A 363 -21.47 24.61 10.13
C GLY A 363 -21.96 25.79 9.29
N ARG A 364 -22.10 26.99 9.88
CA ARG A 364 -22.59 28.20 9.21
C ARG A 364 -21.92 29.45 9.77
N ILE A 365 -21.37 30.28 8.90
CA ILE A 365 -20.85 31.60 9.28
C ILE A 365 -22.03 32.57 9.38
N GLY A 366 -22.52 32.83 10.58
CA GLY A 366 -23.78 33.51 10.81
C GLY A 366 -23.80 34.41 12.04
N PHE A 367 -25.02 34.68 12.53
CA PHE A 367 -25.21 35.58 13.66
C PHE A 367 -24.70 35.00 14.99
N GLY A 368 -24.56 33.67 15.09
CA GLY A 368 -23.90 33.00 16.21
C GLY A 368 -22.44 33.44 16.30
N ASP A 369 -21.69 33.27 15.23
CA ASP A 369 -20.29 33.71 15.11
C ASP A 369 -20.14 35.21 15.28
N LEU A 370 -21.04 36.00 14.67
CA LEU A 370 -20.99 37.45 14.82
C LEU A 370 -21.15 37.87 16.29
N SER A 371 -21.94 37.14 17.08
CA SER A 371 -22.09 37.42 18.51
C SER A 371 -20.79 37.15 19.29
N ILE A 372 -20.04 36.11 18.91
CA ILE A 372 -18.73 35.80 19.46
C ILE A 372 -17.72 36.89 19.06
N PHE A 373 -17.64 37.20 17.76
CA PHE A 373 -16.76 38.23 17.20
C PHE A 373 -16.99 39.60 17.86
N THR A 374 -18.25 40.04 17.94
CA THR A 374 -18.59 41.35 18.52
C THR A 374 -18.31 41.42 20.03
N GLY A 375 -18.34 40.29 20.74
CA GLY A 375 -17.96 40.20 22.14
C GLY A 375 -16.48 40.51 22.42
N VAL A 376 -15.62 40.37 21.41
CA VAL A 376 -14.18 40.63 21.49
C VAL A 376 -13.69 41.72 20.53
N PHE A 377 -14.61 42.40 19.85
CA PHE A 377 -14.26 43.48 18.92
C PHE A 377 -13.52 44.61 19.65
N LEU A 378 -12.45 45.13 19.02
CA LEU A 378 -11.53 46.11 19.60
C LEU A 378 -10.68 45.61 20.78
N GLN A 379 -10.66 44.31 21.07
CA GLN A 379 -9.81 43.72 22.10
C GLN A 379 -8.52 43.17 21.49
N SER A 380 -7.43 43.26 22.27
CA SER A 380 -6.18 42.59 21.93
C SER A 380 -6.26 41.09 22.22
N THR A 381 -5.48 40.29 21.49
CA THR A 381 -5.49 38.81 21.63
C THR A 381 -5.13 38.32 23.04
N GLY A 382 -4.41 39.12 23.83
CA GLY A 382 -4.12 38.83 25.24
C GLY A 382 -5.23 39.16 26.24
N GLU A 383 -6.34 39.79 25.80
CA GLU A 383 -7.38 40.30 26.70
C GLU A 383 -8.55 39.33 26.89
N ALA A 384 -8.84 38.48 25.90
CA ALA A 384 -9.90 37.47 25.97
C ALA A 384 -9.56 36.24 25.13
N ALA A 385 -9.96 35.06 25.60
CA ALA A 385 -9.75 33.80 24.88
C ALA A 385 -10.42 33.80 23.49
N GLY A 386 -11.55 34.48 23.33
CA GLY A 386 -12.22 34.64 22.03
C GLY A 386 -11.49 35.59 21.07
N ALA A 387 -10.66 36.50 21.58
CA ALA A 387 -9.97 37.49 20.74
C ALA A 387 -8.93 36.83 19.83
N ILE A 388 -8.27 35.76 20.29
CA ILE A 388 -7.34 34.97 19.46
C ILE A 388 -8.07 34.32 18.28
N LYS A 389 -9.27 33.78 18.49
CA LYS A 389 -10.06 33.14 17.43
C LYS A 389 -10.63 34.13 16.42
N SER A 390 -10.79 35.39 16.81
CA SER A 390 -11.41 36.43 15.98
C SER A 390 -10.39 37.41 15.36
N ASP A 391 -9.10 37.28 15.68
CA ASP A 391 -7.98 38.01 15.05
C ASP A 391 -7.56 37.27 13.78
N PHE A 392 -8.47 37.28 12.80
CA PHE A 392 -8.35 36.56 11.54
C PHE A 392 -7.14 37.00 10.72
N ASP A 393 -6.65 38.23 10.84
CA ASP A 393 -5.47 38.72 10.12
C ASP A 393 -4.16 38.68 10.93
N LEU A 394 -4.20 38.08 12.14
CA LEU A 394 -3.07 37.98 13.07
C LEU A 394 -2.41 39.33 13.40
N SER A 395 -3.17 40.44 13.35
CA SER A 395 -2.64 41.77 13.70
C SER A 395 -2.37 41.94 15.20
N GLY A 396 -2.81 41.00 16.04
CA GLY A 396 -2.74 41.03 17.50
C GLY A 396 -3.94 41.72 18.14
N ARG A 397 -4.97 42.07 17.35
CA ARG A 397 -6.16 42.77 17.83
C ARG A 397 -7.33 42.63 16.88
N VAL A 398 -8.47 42.19 17.42
CA VAL A 398 -9.73 42.11 16.68
C VAL A 398 -10.20 43.51 16.27
N GLY A 399 -10.31 43.75 14.98
CA GLY A 399 -10.58 45.06 14.41
C GLY A 399 -11.36 45.03 13.10
N PHE A 400 -11.31 46.15 12.38
CA PHE A 400 -12.04 46.31 11.12
C PHE A 400 -11.47 45.47 9.97
N GLY A 401 -10.19 45.06 10.04
CA GLY A 401 -9.59 44.10 9.11
C GLY A 401 -10.28 42.74 9.23
N ASP A 402 -10.34 42.21 10.46
CA ASP A 402 -11.04 40.96 10.76
C ASP A 402 -12.52 41.02 10.43
N LEU A 403 -13.20 42.15 10.71
CA LEU A 403 -14.59 42.32 10.33
C LEU A 403 -14.79 42.27 8.81
N SER A 404 -13.84 42.79 8.03
CA SER A 404 -13.89 42.71 6.57
C SER A 404 -13.79 41.25 6.10
N LEU A 405 -12.86 40.47 6.67
CA LEU A 405 -12.69 39.04 6.38
C LEU A 405 -13.89 38.20 6.83
N PHE A 406 -14.48 38.52 7.97
CA PHE A 406 -15.70 37.87 8.44
C PHE A 406 -16.88 38.16 7.50
N THR A 407 -17.06 39.43 7.11
CA THR A 407 -18.20 39.84 6.30
C THR A 407 -18.14 39.36 4.85
N SER A 408 -16.96 39.15 4.26
CA SER A 408 -16.83 38.50 2.95
C SER A 408 -17.30 37.04 2.97
N ASN A 409 -17.24 36.40 4.13
CA ASN A 409 -17.62 35.01 4.35
C ASN A 409 -18.98 34.82 5.05
N PHE A 410 -19.70 35.91 5.33
CA PHE A 410 -20.96 35.86 6.06
C PHE A 410 -22.07 35.14 5.27
N LEU A 411 -22.89 34.34 5.97
CA LEU A 411 -23.94 33.45 5.45
C LEU A 411 -23.45 32.25 4.63
N ARG A 412 -22.14 31.99 4.59
CA ARG A 412 -21.59 30.75 4.03
C ARG A 412 -21.90 29.58 4.97
N THR A 413 -21.99 28.39 4.39
CA THR A 413 -22.27 27.12 5.08
C THR A 413 -21.46 25.99 4.46
N ARG A 414 -21.34 24.85 5.15
CA ARG A 414 -20.65 23.64 4.65
C ARG A 414 -21.03 23.22 3.21
N GLY A 415 -22.26 23.47 2.79
CA GLY A 415 -22.76 23.13 1.45
C GLY A 415 -22.65 24.25 0.41
N SER A 416 -21.95 25.34 0.72
CA SER A 416 -21.81 26.48 -0.19
C SER A 416 -20.87 26.13 -1.34
N SER A 417 -21.29 26.45 -2.57
CA SER A 417 -20.48 26.18 -3.77
C SER A 417 -19.36 27.18 -4.05
N MET A 418 -19.30 28.27 -3.27
CA MET A 418 -18.23 29.26 -3.38
C MET A 418 -17.19 28.99 -2.29
N MET A 419 -15.92 29.07 -2.67
CA MET A 419 -14.80 29.05 -1.73
C MET A 419 -14.89 30.24 -0.77
N LEU A 420 -14.36 30.02 0.44
CA LEU A 420 -14.19 31.07 1.44
C LEU A 420 -13.00 31.96 1.06
N ASP A 421 -13.11 33.24 1.39
CA ASP A 421 -12.08 34.24 1.18
C ASP A 421 -11.16 34.29 2.41
N TYR A 422 -9.96 33.73 2.29
CA TYR A 422 -8.92 33.74 3.33
C TYR A 422 -7.91 34.88 3.12
N PRO A 423 -7.14 35.26 4.18
CA PRO A 423 -5.98 36.13 4.05
C PRO A 423 -4.93 35.56 3.09
N ASP A 424 -4.23 36.44 2.36
CA ASP A 424 -3.25 36.05 1.33
C ASP A 424 -2.07 35.22 1.88
N ASP A 425 -1.76 35.33 3.17
CA ASP A 425 -0.69 34.61 3.85
C ASP A 425 -1.17 33.35 4.58
N PHE A 426 -2.45 32.99 4.46
CA PHE A 426 -3.01 31.75 4.98
C PHE A 426 -2.62 30.53 4.11
N PRO A 427 -2.24 29.37 4.71
CA PRO A 427 -2.03 29.11 6.13
C PRO A 427 -0.59 29.40 6.59
N SER A 428 0.29 29.88 5.72
CA SER A 428 1.73 30.02 6.00
C SER A 428 2.04 30.84 7.25
N ALA A 429 1.34 31.96 7.48
CA ALA A 429 1.48 32.79 8.67
C ALA A 429 0.94 32.10 9.95
N TYR A 430 -0.09 31.27 9.79
CA TYR A 430 -0.82 30.57 10.85
C TYR A 430 -0.07 29.30 11.30
N GLY A 431 0.70 28.69 10.40
CA GLY A 431 1.65 27.63 10.72
C GLY A 431 2.99 28.14 11.28
N SER A 432 3.41 29.36 10.93
CA SER A 432 4.73 29.93 11.27
C SER A 432 4.74 30.92 12.44
N ALA A 433 3.59 31.34 12.96
CA ALA A 433 3.46 32.24 14.12
C ALA A 433 4.14 31.73 15.42
N SER A 434 4.71 30.52 15.38
CA SER A 434 5.49 29.89 16.45
C SER A 434 7.02 30.19 16.41
N ALA A 435 7.59 30.73 15.31
CA ALA A 435 9.05 30.96 15.24
C ALA A 435 9.52 32.34 15.76
N ALA A 436 8.60 33.27 16.04
CA ALA A 436 8.94 34.54 16.67
C ALA A 436 9.01 34.35 18.19
N ALA A 437 10.21 34.46 18.75
CA ALA A 437 10.41 34.53 20.19
C ALA A 437 9.44 35.54 20.82
N PRO A 438 8.92 35.26 22.03
CA PRO A 438 8.06 36.22 22.72
C PRO A 438 8.79 37.57 22.80
N PRO A 439 8.09 38.71 22.62
CA PRO A 439 8.72 40.01 22.83
C PRO A 439 9.35 40.00 24.23
N PRO A 440 10.57 40.54 24.41
CA PRO A 440 11.23 40.54 25.69
C PRO A 440 10.27 41.13 26.71
N THR A 441 9.94 40.35 27.74
CA THR A 441 9.15 40.78 28.89
C THR A 441 9.82 42.04 29.44
N SER A 442 9.21 43.20 29.19
CA SER A 442 9.44 44.36 30.01
C SER A 442 8.91 44.01 31.38
N GLU A 443 9.81 43.63 32.29
CA GLU A 443 9.45 43.39 33.69
C GLU A 443 8.70 44.61 34.23
N PRO A 444 7.54 44.41 34.89
CA PRO A 444 6.96 45.49 35.67
C PRO A 444 7.92 45.78 36.82
N SER A 445 8.45 47.00 36.86
CA SER A 445 9.23 47.49 37.99
C SER A 445 8.45 47.26 39.28
N SER A 446 8.93 46.33 40.09
CA SER A 446 8.44 46.03 41.42
C SER A 446 8.65 47.25 42.32
N ASN A 447 7.59 48.00 42.57
CA ASN A 447 7.48 48.93 43.71
C ASN A 447 6.02 49.29 43.97
N PHE A 448 5.23 48.30 44.39
CA PHE A 448 4.08 48.55 45.26
C PHE A 448 4.03 47.44 46.29
N ASN A 449 4.29 47.80 47.55
CA ASN A 449 4.12 46.93 48.71
C ASN A 449 2.70 46.35 48.71
N GLN A 450 2.59 45.04 48.53
CA GLN A 450 1.37 44.29 48.83
C GLN A 450 1.13 44.36 50.35
N LEU A 451 0.17 45.17 50.78
CA LEU A 451 -0.48 44.95 52.07
C LEU A 451 -1.45 43.78 51.90
N SER A 452 -1.26 42.72 52.69
CA SER A 452 -2.12 41.54 52.63
C SER A 452 -3.51 41.89 53.17
N ALA A 453 -4.56 41.27 52.61
CA ALA A 453 -5.95 41.45 53.03
C ALA A 453 -6.22 41.07 54.50
N THR A 454 -5.23 40.53 55.20
CA THR A 454 -5.26 40.22 56.63
C THR A 454 -4.91 41.43 57.51
N ASP A 455 -4.16 42.41 56.99
CA ASP A 455 -3.82 43.66 57.72
C ASP A 455 -4.96 44.69 57.69
N VAL A 456 -5.81 44.67 56.65
CA VAL A 456 -6.96 45.59 56.52
C VAL A 456 -8.12 45.19 57.44
N LEU A 457 -8.23 43.91 57.82
CA LEU A 457 -9.31 43.39 58.66
C LEU A 457 -9.02 43.45 60.18
N MET A 458 -7.78 43.75 60.59
CA MET A 458 -7.38 43.91 62.00
C MET A 458 -7.34 45.38 62.48
N GLN A 459 -7.51 46.37 61.59
CA GLN A 459 -7.60 47.79 61.96
C GLN A 459 -9.03 48.32 62.16
N GLY A 460 -10.05 47.48 61.96
CA GLY A 460 -11.47 47.91 61.99
C GLY A 460 -12.25 47.62 63.28
N LEU A 461 -11.62 47.07 64.33
CA LEU A 461 -12.33 46.63 65.56
C LEU A 461 -11.70 47.11 66.87
N GLY A 462 -11.04 48.28 66.85
CA GLY A 462 -10.48 48.87 68.07
C GLY A 462 -10.57 50.38 68.06
N ASP A 463 -11.78 50.92 68.22
CA ASP A 463 -11.98 52.22 68.86
C ASP A 463 -13.46 52.36 69.26
N THR A 464 -13.77 51.79 70.42
CA THR A 464 -14.93 52.19 71.23
C THR A 464 -14.38 52.74 72.53
N ASP A 465 -14.94 53.89 72.89
CA ASP A 465 -14.99 54.52 74.21
C ASP A 465 -14.14 55.80 74.38
N ASP A 466 -14.91 56.89 74.34
CA ASP A 466 -15.04 57.91 75.40
C ASP A 466 -14.44 59.32 75.16
N ASP A 467 -15.37 60.26 75.35
CA ASP A 467 -15.24 61.69 75.71
C ASP A 467 -14.70 62.65 74.62
N ASP A 468 -15.28 63.82 74.32
CA ASP A 468 -16.03 64.73 75.18
C ASP A 468 -16.91 65.74 74.38
N GLU A 469 -18.05 66.08 74.97
CA GLU A 469 -18.74 67.39 75.03
C GLU A 469 -18.67 68.47 73.91
N SER A 470 -19.86 68.90 73.49
CA SER A 470 -20.44 70.27 73.68
C SER A 470 -20.90 71.09 72.46
N SER A 471 -22.19 71.43 72.56
CA SER A 471 -22.87 72.66 72.13
C SER A 471 -23.12 72.92 70.64
N TYR A 472 -24.38 72.68 70.28
CA TYR A 472 -25.13 73.54 69.38
C TYR A 472 -25.59 74.79 70.13
N ASP A 473 -25.34 75.98 69.56
CA ASP A 473 -26.13 77.18 69.80
C ASP A 473 -26.24 77.98 68.49
N PHE A 474 -27.50 78.23 68.11
CA PHE A 474 -28.06 79.01 66.98
C PHE A 474 -27.91 78.53 65.52
#